data_AF-L8HWP7-F1
#
_entry.id   AF-L8HWP7-F1
#
_cell.length_a   1.000
_cell.length_b   1.000
_cell.length_c   1.000
_cell.angle_alpha   90.00
_cell.angle_beta   90.00
_cell.angle_gamma   90.00
#
_symmetry.space_group_name_H-M   'P 1'
#
loop_
_entity.id
_entity.type
_entity.pdbx_description
1 polymer ?
#
loop_
_entity_poly.entity_id
_entity_poly.type
_entity_poly.pdbx_seq_one_letter_code
_entity_poly.pdbx_strand_id
1 'polypeptide(L)'
;QGTTILTSLTSVLHDGKEFPNPEQFDPGHFLDKSGNFKKSDYFMVFSAGKHASFLVCIGEGLARMELFLLLVSILQKFTLKPLVDPKNIDTTPLLKGVGSIPHFY
;
A
#
# COMPACT_ATOMS: atom_id res chain seq x y z
N GLN A 1 -12.12 -2.64 -31.19
CA GLN A 1 -11.53 -3.73 -30.36
C GLN A 1 -10.02 -3.57 -30.41
N GLY A 2 -9.30 -3.82 -29.31
CA GLY A 2 -7.85 -3.62 -29.22
C GLY A 2 -7.40 -2.26 -28.67
N THR A 3 -8.29 -1.47 -28.06
CA THR A 3 -7.93 -0.23 -27.36
C THR A 3 -7.25 -0.57 -26.03
N THR A 4 -6.05 -0.03 -25.80
CA THR A 4 -5.37 -0.13 -24.50
C THR A 4 -6.12 0.67 -23.46
N ILE A 5 -6.47 0.02 -22.34
CA ILE A 5 -7.05 0.67 -21.17
C ILE A 5 -5.99 0.69 -20.09
N LEU A 6 -5.64 1.88 -19.59
CA LEU A 6 -4.77 2.05 -18.45
C LEU A 6 -5.60 2.53 -17.26
N THR A 7 -5.60 1.77 -16.17
CA THR A 7 -6.26 2.17 -14.93
C THR A 7 -5.25 2.77 -13.98
N SER A 8 -5.62 3.88 -13.35
CA SER A 8 -4.82 4.47 -12.28
C SER A 8 -5.19 3.81 -10.96
N LEU A 9 -4.35 2.90 -10.47
CA LEU A 9 -4.50 2.37 -9.11
C LEU A 9 -4.25 3.45 -8.06
N THR A 10 -3.33 4.39 -8.34
CA THR A 10 -3.02 5.52 -7.47
C THR A 10 -4.27 6.34 -7.15
N SER A 11 -5.13 6.62 -8.13
CA SER A 11 -6.34 7.41 -7.87
C SER A 11 -7.34 6.72 -6.95
N VAL A 12 -7.40 5.38 -6.96
CA VAL A 12 -8.29 4.62 -6.07
C VAL A 12 -7.68 4.51 -4.68
N LEU A 13 -6.39 4.21 -4.60
CA LEU A 13 -5.66 4.07 -3.33
C LEU A 13 -5.48 5.41 -2.59
N HIS A 14 -5.58 6.53 -3.30
CA HIS A 14 -5.49 7.89 -2.75
C HIS A 14 -6.81 8.65 -2.91
N ASP A 15 -7.96 7.95 -2.96
CA ASP A 15 -9.25 8.62 -3.01
C ASP A 15 -9.50 9.40 -1.71
N GLY A 16 -9.53 10.73 -1.81
CA GLY A 16 -9.65 11.61 -0.64
C GLY A 16 -11.01 11.57 0.07
N LYS A 17 -12.03 10.93 -0.50
CA LYS A 17 -13.32 10.74 0.16
C LYS A 17 -13.30 9.49 1.04
N GLU A 18 -12.66 8.42 0.59
CA GLU A 18 -12.49 7.20 1.39
C GLU A 18 -11.34 7.31 2.39
N PHE A 19 -10.22 7.94 1.98
CA PHE A 19 -9.00 8.10 2.78
C PHE A 19 -8.70 9.59 3.01
N PRO A 20 -9.14 10.18 4.14
CA PRO A 20 -8.83 11.57 4.46
C PRO A 20 -7.32 11.80 4.59
N ASN A 21 -6.80 12.86 3.97
CA ASN A 21 -5.36 13.11 3.85
C ASN A 21 -4.61 11.92 3.20
N PRO A 22 -4.94 11.54 1.96
CA PRO A 22 -4.50 10.28 1.36
C PRO A 22 -2.98 10.20 1.11
N GLU A 23 -2.28 11.34 1.10
CA GLU A 23 -0.82 11.39 0.96
C GLU A 23 -0.08 11.13 2.29
N GLN A 24 -0.80 11.07 3.43
CA GLN A 24 -0.22 10.77 4.73
C GLN A 24 -0.38 9.29 5.06
N PHE A 25 0.69 8.68 5.57
CA PHE A 25 0.62 7.35 6.14
C PHE A 25 -0.12 7.40 7.49
N ASP A 26 -1.36 6.90 7.51
CA ASP A 26 -2.17 6.79 8.71
C ASP A 26 -2.86 5.41 8.78
N PRO A 27 -2.47 4.54 9.72
CA PRO A 27 -3.16 3.27 9.94
C PRO A 27 -4.65 3.43 10.24
N GLY A 28 -5.08 4.59 10.75
CA GLY A 28 -6.48 4.94 11.00
C GLY A 28 -7.38 4.85 9.76
N HIS A 29 -6.82 4.95 8.55
CA HIS A 29 -7.55 4.71 7.29
C HIS A 29 -8.21 3.32 7.21
N PHE A 30 -7.69 2.35 7.96
CA PHE A 30 -8.17 0.96 7.99
C PHE A 30 -8.79 0.57 9.33
N LEU A 31 -9.14 1.54 10.17
CA LEU A 31 -9.75 1.32 11.48
C LEU A 31 -11.13 1.98 11.55
N ASP A 32 -12.07 1.32 12.23
CA ASP A 32 -13.34 1.95 12.61
C ASP A 32 -13.18 2.80 13.88
N LYS A 33 -14.26 3.48 14.28
CA LYS A 33 -14.25 4.36 15.48
C LYS A 33 -13.96 3.62 16.79
N SER A 34 -14.11 2.30 16.80
CA SER A 34 -13.85 1.43 17.94
C SER A 34 -12.46 0.80 17.88
N GLY A 35 -11.67 1.09 16.83
CA GLY A 35 -10.32 0.56 16.63
C GLY A 35 -10.30 -0.85 16.02
N ASN A 36 -11.42 -1.36 15.50
CA ASN A 36 -11.43 -2.63 14.78
C ASN A 36 -10.98 -2.42 13.33
N PHE A 37 -10.45 -3.49 12.73
CA PHE A 37 -10.11 -3.47 11.31
C PHE A 37 -11.35 -3.22 10.44
N LYS A 38 -11.28 -2.16 9.63
CA LYS A 38 -12.26 -1.81 8.61
C LYS A 38 -11.67 -2.12 7.24
N LYS A 39 -12.24 -3.11 6.55
CA LYS A 39 -11.94 -3.36 5.14
C LYS A 39 -12.49 -2.20 4.29
N SER A 40 -11.72 -1.73 3.32
CA SER A 40 -12.17 -0.78 2.30
C SER A 40 -12.14 -1.43 0.92
N ASP A 41 -13.19 -1.22 0.13
CA ASP A 41 -13.25 -1.68 -1.26
C ASP A 41 -12.29 -0.91 -2.17
N TYR A 42 -11.79 0.26 -1.73
CA TYR A 42 -10.78 1.05 -2.43
C TYR A 42 -9.37 0.49 -2.23
N PHE A 43 -9.18 -0.48 -1.33
CA PHE A 43 -7.89 -1.12 -1.10
C PHE A 43 -7.56 -2.16 -2.19
N MET A 44 -7.30 -1.68 -3.41
CA MET A 44 -7.06 -2.48 -4.62
C MET A 44 -5.57 -2.59 -4.99
N VAL A 45 -4.68 -2.77 -4.00
CA VAL A 45 -3.23 -2.83 -4.22
C VAL A 45 -2.77 -4.00 -5.10
N PHE A 46 -3.62 -5.04 -5.23
CA PHE A 46 -3.38 -6.21 -6.08
C PHE A 46 -4.24 -6.22 -7.36
N SER A 47 -4.70 -5.04 -7.80
CA SER A 47 -5.67 -4.86 -8.88
C SER A 47 -7.08 -5.38 -8.53
N ALA A 48 -8.03 -5.26 -9.46
CA ALA A 48 -9.39 -5.75 -9.32
C ALA A 48 -9.98 -6.18 -10.68
N GLY A 49 -10.66 -7.33 -10.74
CA GLY A 49 -11.43 -7.76 -11.92
C GLY A 49 -11.22 -9.21 -12.39
N LYS A 50 -12.01 -9.62 -13.39
CA LYS A 50 -12.01 -10.94 -14.05
C LYS A 50 -11.58 -10.91 -15.54
N HIS A 51 -11.33 -9.73 -16.09
CA HIS A 51 -10.92 -9.58 -17.50
C HIS A 51 -9.40 -9.73 -17.64
N ALA A 52 -8.93 -10.28 -18.77
CA ALA A 52 -7.52 -10.56 -19.04
C ALA A 52 -6.56 -9.37 -18.85
N SER A 53 -7.05 -8.13 -18.96
CA SER A 53 -6.28 -6.90 -18.75
C SER A 53 -6.25 -6.36 -17.31
N PHE A 54 -7.11 -6.86 -16.41
CA PHE A 54 -7.24 -6.40 -15.02
C PHE A 54 -7.45 -7.58 -14.05
N LEU A 55 -6.67 -8.65 -14.22
CA LEU A 55 -6.74 -9.79 -13.31
C LEU A 55 -6.17 -9.40 -11.94
N VAL A 56 -6.85 -9.85 -10.89
CA VAL A 56 -6.31 -9.82 -9.53
C VAL A 56 -5.00 -10.62 -9.50
N CYS A 57 -4.00 -10.10 -8.80
CA CYS A 57 -2.71 -10.77 -8.65
C CYS A 57 -2.89 -12.18 -8.08
N ILE A 58 -2.43 -13.21 -8.81
CA ILE A 58 -2.46 -14.62 -8.36
C ILE A 58 -1.69 -14.78 -7.04
N GLY A 59 -0.65 -13.96 -6.83
CA GLY A 59 0.16 -13.94 -5.62
C GLY A 59 -0.44 -13.17 -4.44
N GLU A 60 -1.64 -12.60 -4.54
CA GLU A 60 -2.22 -11.76 -3.47
C GLU A 60 -2.22 -12.47 -2.09
N GLY A 61 -2.71 -13.71 -2.03
CA GLY A 61 -2.75 -14.46 -0.78
C GLY A 61 -1.37 -14.72 -0.19
N LEU A 62 -0.41 -15.07 -1.05
CA LEU A 62 0.99 -15.29 -0.65
C LEU A 62 1.63 -14.00 -0.15
N ALA A 63 1.51 -12.90 -0.90
CA ALA A 63 2.07 -11.60 -0.55
C ALA A 63 1.50 -11.06 0.77
N ARG A 64 0.19 -11.24 1.02
CA ARG A 64 -0.43 -10.84 2.30
C ARG A 64 0.13 -11.64 3.48
N MET A 65 0.27 -12.96 3.31
CA MET A 65 0.85 -13.83 4.34
C MET A 65 2.31 -13.49 4.60
N GLU A 66 3.11 -13.35 3.54
CA GLU A 66 4.52 -13.02 3.62
C GLU A 66 4.75 -11.67 4.30
N LEU A 67 4.03 -10.62 3.88
CA LEU A 67 4.12 -9.30 4.50
C LEU A 67 3.80 -9.35 6.00
N PHE A 68 2.74 -10.05 6.38
CA PHE A 68 2.35 -10.18 7.78
C PHE A 68 3.41 -10.92 8.59
N LEU A 69 3.84 -12.09 8.12
CA LEU A 69 4.78 -12.94 8.84
C LEU A 69 6.16 -12.28 8.96
N LEU A 70 6.67 -11.68 7.89
CA LEU A 70 7.97 -11.00 7.91
C LEU A 70 7.96 -9.80 8.84
N LEU A 71 6.97 -8.90 8.71
CA LEU A 71 6.90 -7.70 9.56
C LEU A 71 6.76 -8.07 11.04
N VAL A 72 5.82 -8.96 11.37
CA VAL A 72 5.59 -9.37 12.76
C VAL A 72 6.83 -10.07 13.33
N SER A 73 7.45 -10.98 12.57
CA SER A 73 8.65 -11.70 13.03
C SER A 73 9.82 -10.75 13.29
N ILE A 74 10.05 -9.77 12.41
CA ILE A 74 11.10 -8.77 12.58
C ILE A 74 10.82 -7.92 13.83
N LEU A 75 9.62 -7.36 13.95
CA LEU A 75 9.26 -6.46 15.05
C LEU A 75 9.15 -7.18 16.41
N GLN A 76 8.88 -8.49 16.43
CA GLN A 76 8.90 -9.30 17.65
C GLN A 76 10.32 -9.58 18.16
N LYS A 77 11.32 -9.63 17.27
CA LYS A 77 12.69 -10.02 17.60
C LYS A 77 13.67 -8.85 17.65
N PHE A 78 13.37 -7.77 16.96
CA PHE A 78 14.28 -6.65 16.78
C PHE A 78 13.58 -5.31 17.02
N THR A 79 14.35 -4.33 17.49
CA THR A 79 13.95 -2.93 17.51
C THR A 79 14.64 -2.21 16.37
N LEU A 80 13.87 -1.57 15.48
CA LEU A 80 14.42 -0.82 14.36
C LEU A 80 14.96 0.52 14.86
N LYS A 81 16.26 0.77 14.63
CA LYS A 81 16.93 2.02 15.01
C LYS A 81 17.45 2.71 13.73
N PRO A 82 16.96 3.91 13.40
CA PRO A 82 17.45 4.63 12.24
C PRO A 82 18.85 5.20 12.47
N LEU A 83 19.61 5.36 11.38
CA LEU A 83 20.95 5.97 11.40
C LEU A 83 20.90 7.51 11.52
N VAL A 84 19.78 8.09 11.13
CA VAL A 84 19.49 9.53 11.19
C VAL A 84 18.28 9.78 12.08
N ASP A 85 18.05 11.04 12.47
CA ASP A 85 16.80 11.42 13.15
C ASP A 85 15.60 11.04 12.26
N PRO A 86 14.58 10.33 12.79
CA PRO A 86 13.39 9.97 12.04
C PRO A 86 12.74 11.11 11.25
N LYS A 87 12.82 12.35 11.76
CA LYS A 87 12.26 13.55 11.10
C LYS A 87 12.97 13.91 9.79
N ASN A 88 14.19 13.42 9.60
CA ASN A 88 15.01 13.69 8.43
C ASN A 88 14.93 12.56 7.38
N ILE A 89 14.11 11.54 7.61
CA ILE A 89 13.89 10.45 6.64
C ILE A 89 12.83 10.92 5.64
N ASP A 90 13.23 11.06 4.38
CA ASP A 90 12.31 11.31 3.28
C ASP A 90 11.67 10.00 2.81
N THR A 91 10.36 9.90 2.97
CA THR A 91 9.56 8.73 2.57
C THR A 91 8.86 8.93 1.23
N THR A 92 9.05 10.07 0.56
CA THR A 92 8.50 10.29 -0.77
C THR A 92 9.17 9.33 -1.79
N PRO A 93 8.46 8.87 -2.82
CA PRO A 93 9.05 7.96 -3.79
C PRO A 93 9.99 8.70 -4.76
N LEU A 94 11.16 8.13 -5.02
CA LEU A 94 12.18 8.66 -5.95
C LEU A 94 11.70 8.73 -7.41
N LEU A 95 10.83 7.80 -7.80
CA LEU A 95 10.24 7.72 -9.12
C LEU A 95 8.74 7.47 -8.96
N LYS A 96 7.91 8.28 -9.61
CA LYS A 96 6.46 8.03 -9.78
C LYS A 96 6.18 7.69 -11.25
N GLY A 97 6.76 6.57 -11.72
CA GLY A 97 6.62 6.07 -13.08
C GLY A 97 5.78 4.79 -13.12
N VAL A 98 6.31 3.72 -13.73
CA VAL A 98 5.69 2.38 -13.69
C VAL A 98 5.80 1.76 -12.29
N GLY A 99 6.73 2.21 -11.45
CA GLY A 99 6.89 1.79 -10.06
C GLY A 99 7.22 2.96 -9.15
N SER A 100 6.91 2.77 -7.86
CA SER A 100 7.28 3.67 -6.76
C SER A 100 8.44 3.06 -5.98
N ILE A 101 9.59 3.73 -5.98
CA ILE A 101 10.83 3.22 -5.38
C ILE A 101 11.19 4.10 -4.16
N PRO A 102 11.48 3.52 -2.99
CA PRO A 102 11.89 4.29 -1.82
C PRO A 102 13.31 4.85 -1.96
N HIS A 103 13.63 5.87 -1.17
CA HIS A 103 15.02 6.30 -0.95
C HIS A 103 15.86 5.18 -0.31
N PHE A 104 17.18 5.29 -0.42
CA PHE A 104 18.09 4.46 0.34
C PHE A 104 18.14 4.96 1.79
N TYR A 105 18.00 4.05 2.77
CA TYR A 105 17.98 4.34 4.21
C TYR A 105 18.73 3.26 5.02
#